data_AF-A0A183STZ3-F1
#
_entry.id   AF-A0A183STZ3-F1
#
_cell.length_a   1.000
_cell.length_b   1.000
_cell.length_c   1.000
_cell.angle_alpha   90.00
_cell.angle_beta   90.00
_cell.angle_gamma   90.00
#
_symmetry.space_group_name_H-M   'P 1'
#
loop_
_entity.id
_entity.type
_entity.pdbx_description
1 polymer ?
#
loop_
_entity_poly.entity_id
_entity_poly.type
_entity_poly.pdbx_seq_one_letter_code
_entity_poly.pdbx_strand_id
1 'polypeptide(L)'
;LSSIDIRKTSPLLFEFRAKFFPEDAKRELIQDVTQRLFFLQVKEDILAGHLACPSETAVLLASYACQAKFGDIEDKKHSLTSIPLDHLLPASILSNHEVDSDGWYKMIETWYLEHRDQSPQEAMISYLQLAQDLETFGVDYFEIRNRRGTDLLLGIDAIGLAVYKPPDKSTAKLGFAWSEISNITFSDRKFTIKPMEKKAPDFIFFTTHLKNSKRILALCVGNNELYIRRRQPDSMEVKQMRAQAEEERAMKSAER
;
A
#
# COMPACT_ATOMS: atom_id res chain seq x y z
N LEU A 1 -23.42 -13.20 -13.23
CA LEU A 1 -23.08 -11.82 -13.66
C LEU A 1 -24.23 -10.81 -13.41
N SER A 2 -25.14 -11.10 -12.48
CA SER A 2 -26.28 -10.23 -12.14
C SER A 2 -25.85 -9.03 -11.30
N SER A 3 -26.14 -7.82 -11.80
CA SER A 3 -26.12 -6.51 -11.12
C SER A 3 -24.77 -5.87 -10.77
N ILE A 4 -23.79 -5.85 -11.68
CA ILE A 4 -22.72 -4.84 -11.58
C ILE A 4 -23.33 -3.52 -12.09
N ASP A 5 -23.66 -2.61 -11.18
CA ASP A 5 -24.16 -1.27 -11.48
C ASP A 5 -23.00 -0.38 -11.96
N ILE A 6 -22.62 -0.54 -13.23
CA ILE A 6 -21.58 0.27 -13.87
C ILE A 6 -22.23 1.57 -14.33
N ARG A 7 -21.65 2.71 -13.95
CA ARG A 7 -22.07 4.02 -14.47
C ARG A 7 -22.02 3.98 -15.99
N LYS A 8 -23.17 4.25 -16.63
CA LYS A 8 -23.32 4.21 -18.09
C LYS A 8 -22.71 5.47 -18.72
N THR A 9 -21.38 5.56 -18.76
CA THR A 9 -20.63 6.56 -19.52
C THR A 9 -20.19 6.00 -20.87
N SER A 10 -19.90 6.87 -21.84
CA SER A 10 -19.29 6.46 -23.12
C SER A 10 -18.04 7.31 -23.35
N PRO A 11 -16.82 6.73 -23.31
CA PRO A 11 -16.54 5.32 -23.01
C PRO A 11 -16.84 4.94 -21.55
N LEU A 12 -16.96 3.64 -21.28
CA LEU A 12 -16.92 3.13 -19.91
C LEU A 12 -15.53 3.40 -19.32
N LEU A 13 -15.49 3.90 -18.09
CA LEU A 13 -14.25 4.22 -17.40
C LEU A 13 -13.90 3.10 -16.41
N PHE A 14 -12.68 2.57 -16.53
CA PHE A 14 -12.12 1.57 -15.63
C PHE A 14 -10.74 2.02 -15.19
N GLU A 15 -10.42 1.76 -13.92
CA GLU A 15 -9.08 1.95 -13.39
C GLU A 15 -8.46 0.59 -13.09
N PHE A 16 -7.28 0.36 -13.66
CA PHE A 16 -6.47 -0.80 -13.31
C PHE A 16 -5.61 -0.45 -12.09
N ARG A 17 -5.95 -1.01 -10.94
CA ARG A 17 -5.31 -0.74 -9.65
C ARG A 17 -4.98 -2.03 -8.91
N ALA A 18 -3.94 -2.01 -8.09
CA ALA A 18 -3.65 -3.05 -7.14
C ALA A 18 -4.74 -3.06 -6.06
N LYS A 19 -5.38 -4.22 -5.89
CA LYS A 19 -6.40 -4.47 -4.87
C LYS A 19 -5.85 -5.14 -3.61
N PHE A 20 -4.79 -5.93 -3.75
CA PHE A 20 -4.14 -6.65 -2.66
C PHE A 20 -2.67 -6.28 -2.65
N PHE A 21 -2.13 -6.02 -1.47
CA PHE A 21 -0.74 -5.61 -1.28
C PHE A 21 0.13 -6.81 -0.87
N PRO A 22 1.44 -6.80 -1.20
CA PRO A 22 2.39 -7.81 -0.73
C PRO A 22 2.64 -7.68 0.79
N GLU A 23 3.10 -8.76 1.45
CA GLU A 23 3.67 -8.66 2.81
C GLU A 23 5.11 -8.10 2.75
N ASP A 24 5.85 -8.41 1.67
CA ASP A 24 7.18 -7.86 1.38
C ASP A 24 7.26 -7.46 -0.10
N ALA A 25 7.35 -6.15 -0.36
CA ALA A 25 7.37 -5.61 -1.72
C ALA A 25 8.57 -6.12 -2.54
N LYS A 26 9.76 -6.23 -1.95
CA LYS A 26 10.98 -6.66 -2.67
C LYS A 26 10.93 -8.14 -3.02
N ARG A 27 10.40 -8.97 -2.11
CA ARG A 27 10.33 -10.42 -2.29
C ARG A 27 9.20 -10.84 -3.22
N GLU A 28 8.05 -10.17 -3.17
CA GLU A 28 6.83 -10.61 -3.84
C GLU A 28 6.58 -9.94 -5.20
N LEU A 29 7.07 -8.71 -5.41
CA LEU A 29 6.91 -8.03 -6.69
C LEU A 29 8.01 -8.46 -7.67
N ILE A 30 7.72 -9.50 -8.43
CA ILE A 30 8.71 -10.19 -9.28
C ILE A 30 9.11 -9.34 -10.49
N GLN A 31 8.12 -8.91 -11.30
CA GLN A 31 8.36 -8.24 -12.58
C GLN A 31 8.48 -6.73 -12.42
N ASP A 32 9.34 -6.10 -13.21
CA ASP A 32 9.56 -4.64 -13.19
C ASP A 32 8.28 -3.85 -13.49
N VAL A 33 7.40 -4.36 -14.36
CA VAL A 33 6.10 -3.74 -14.66
C VAL A 33 5.20 -3.71 -13.44
N THR A 34 5.16 -4.80 -12.66
CA THR A 34 4.36 -4.89 -11.43
C THR A 34 4.89 -3.94 -10.38
N GLN A 35 6.22 -3.90 -10.18
CA GLN A 35 6.87 -2.95 -9.27
C GLN A 35 6.54 -1.51 -9.62
N ARG A 36 6.62 -1.14 -10.91
CA ARG A 36 6.30 0.20 -11.38
C ARG A 36 4.84 0.58 -11.12
N LEU A 37 3.89 -0.33 -11.34
CA LEU A 37 2.47 -0.05 -11.11
C LEU A 37 2.16 0.15 -9.62
N PHE A 38 2.73 -0.68 -8.73
CA PHE A 38 2.63 -0.47 -7.29
C PHE A 38 3.27 0.85 -6.85
N PHE A 39 4.49 1.14 -7.31
CA PHE A 39 5.19 2.39 -7.02
C PHE A 39 4.34 3.61 -7.39
N LEU A 40 3.76 3.62 -8.60
CA LEU A 40 2.94 4.75 -9.05
C LEU A 40 1.68 4.91 -8.21
N GLN A 41 0.99 3.81 -7.90
CA GLN A 41 -0.22 3.86 -7.07
C GLN A 41 0.08 4.33 -5.64
N VAL A 42 1.09 3.77 -4.98
CA VAL A 42 1.47 4.16 -3.61
C VAL A 42 1.93 5.62 -3.57
N LYS A 43 2.71 6.06 -4.56
CA LYS A 43 3.14 7.46 -4.67
C LYS A 43 1.94 8.40 -4.83
N GLU A 44 0.97 8.03 -5.65
CA GLU A 44 -0.27 8.80 -5.81
C GLU A 44 -1.06 8.87 -4.49
N ASP A 45 -1.20 7.74 -3.78
CA ASP A 45 -1.92 7.69 -2.50
C ASP A 45 -1.24 8.53 -1.41
N ILE A 46 0.10 8.58 -1.37
CA ILE A 46 0.84 9.46 -0.45
C ILE A 46 0.62 10.93 -0.79
N LEU A 47 0.80 11.33 -2.05
CA LEU A 47 0.67 12.72 -2.48
C LEU A 47 -0.76 13.25 -2.32
N ALA A 48 -1.76 12.40 -2.59
CA ALA A 48 -3.17 12.71 -2.37
C ALA A 48 -3.58 12.74 -0.89
N GLY A 49 -2.72 12.29 0.02
CA GLY A 49 -3.00 12.20 1.45
C GLY A 49 -3.92 11.04 1.84
N HIS A 50 -4.13 10.07 0.95
CA HIS A 50 -4.85 8.84 1.25
C HIS A 50 -4.02 7.90 2.13
N LEU A 51 -2.70 7.89 1.94
CA LEU A 51 -1.74 7.18 2.78
C LEU A 51 -1.00 8.17 3.67
N ALA A 52 -1.19 8.05 4.99
CA ALA A 52 -0.56 8.97 5.94
C ALA A 52 0.96 8.73 5.98
N CYS A 53 1.73 9.81 5.83
CA CYS A 53 3.19 9.76 5.77
C CYS A 53 3.79 10.88 6.62
N PRO A 54 4.69 10.57 7.58
CA PRO A 54 5.45 11.59 8.32
C PRO A 54 6.33 12.42 7.39
N SER A 55 6.60 13.67 7.76
CA SER A 55 7.40 14.60 6.93
C SER A 55 8.80 14.08 6.61
N GLU A 56 9.51 13.54 7.60
CA GLU A 56 10.85 12.95 7.40
C GLU A 56 10.83 11.81 6.37
N THR A 57 9.85 10.90 6.49
CA THR A 57 9.67 9.79 5.55
C THR A 57 9.27 10.30 4.16
N ALA A 58 8.40 11.30 4.08
CA ALA A 58 7.95 11.87 2.82
C ALA A 58 9.09 12.52 2.03
N VAL A 59 10.02 13.21 2.71
CA VAL A 59 11.24 13.75 2.07
C VAL A 59 12.10 12.63 1.50
N LEU A 60 12.34 11.57 2.26
CA LEU A 60 13.14 10.44 1.78
C LEU A 60 12.45 9.72 0.61
N LEU A 61 11.13 9.52 0.67
CA LEU A 61 10.34 8.98 -0.44
C LEU A 61 10.41 9.87 -1.69
N ALA A 62 10.33 11.20 -1.53
CA ALA A 62 10.48 12.14 -2.64
C ALA A 62 11.85 11.99 -3.32
N SER A 63 12.93 11.80 -2.55
CA SER A 63 14.26 11.59 -3.11
C SER A 63 14.37 10.30 -3.93
N TYR A 64 13.78 9.18 -3.48
CA TYR A 64 13.69 7.96 -4.28
C TYR A 64 12.83 8.15 -5.53
N ALA A 65 11.74 8.93 -5.45
CA ALA A 65 10.91 9.23 -6.60
C ALA A 65 11.65 10.07 -7.66
N CYS A 66 12.55 10.97 -7.23
CA CYS A 66 13.45 11.68 -8.12
C CYS A 66 14.44 10.74 -8.80
N GLN A 67 15.15 9.89 -8.05
CA GLN A 67 16.07 8.88 -8.60
C GLN A 67 15.35 7.94 -9.59
N ALA A 68 14.15 7.48 -9.25
CA ALA A 68 13.34 6.62 -10.11
C ALA A 68 12.94 7.30 -11.43
N LYS A 69 12.78 8.63 -11.46
CA LYS A 69 12.29 9.37 -12.62
C LYS A 69 13.42 9.97 -13.48
N PHE A 70 14.48 10.46 -12.85
CA PHE A 70 15.51 11.26 -13.51
C PHE A 70 16.89 10.58 -13.52
N GLY A 71 17.07 9.47 -12.80
CA GLY A 71 18.38 8.84 -12.60
C GLY A 71 19.25 9.66 -11.67
N ASP A 72 20.57 9.54 -11.78
CA ASP A 72 21.50 10.28 -10.94
C ASP A 72 21.40 11.78 -11.19
N ILE A 73 21.50 12.54 -10.09
CA ILE A 73 21.65 13.98 -10.15
C ILE A 73 23.05 14.34 -10.69
N GLU A 74 23.22 14.30 -12.01
CA GLU A 74 24.43 14.85 -12.66
C GLU A 74 24.47 16.36 -12.40
N ASP A 75 25.66 16.88 -12.06
CA ASP A 75 25.93 18.30 -11.86
C ASP A 75 25.36 19.13 -13.02
N LYS A 76 24.18 19.74 -12.79
CA LYS A 76 23.58 20.86 -13.53
C LYS A 76 22.61 20.57 -14.70
N LYS A 77 22.18 19.34 -14.98
CA LYS A 77 21.15 19.14 -16.05
C LYS A 77 19.70 19.28 -15.56
N HIS A 78 19.40 18.97 -14.30
CA HIS A 78 18.05 19.07 -13.75
C HIS A 78 18.10 19.72 -12.37
N SER A 79 17.67 20.98 -12.26
CA SER A 79 17.44 21.58 -10.95
C SER A 79 16.13 21.03 -10.40
N LEU A 80 16.16 20.44 -9.19
CA LEU A 80 14.96 19.97 -8.49
C LEU A 80 13.89 21.07 -8.36
N THR A 81 14.31 22.33 -8.30
CA THR A 81 13.43 23.51 -8.25
C THR A 81 12.48 23.64 -9.45
N SER A 82 12.76 22.95 -10.56
CA SER A 82 11.88 22.90 -11.73
C SER A 82 10.65 22.00 -11.53
N ILE A 83 10.67 21.13 -10.51
CA ILE A 83 9.58 20.20 -10.20
C ILE A 83 8.69 20.84 -9.13
N PRO A 84 7.39 21.02 -9.37
CA PRO A 84 6.47 21.52 -8.35
C PRO A 84 6.52 20.69 -7.06
N LEU A 85 6.60 21.34 -5.90
CA LEU A 85 6.72 20.65 -4.60
C LEU A 85 5.52 19.74 -4.29
N ASP A 86 4.32 20.09 -4.77
CA ASP A 86 3.11 19.27 -4.62
C ASP A 86 3.13 17.96 -5.44
N HIS A 87 4.07 17.83 -6.39
CA HIS A 87 4.37 16.56 -7.06
C HIS A 87 5.37 15.69 -6.29
N LEU A 88 6.04 16.26 -5.27
CA LEU A 88 7.08 15.60 -4.49
C LEU A 88 6.62 15.31 -3.06
N LEU A 89 5.86 16.21 -2.44
CA LEU A 89 5.41 16.15 -1.06
C LEU A 89 3.88 16.32 -0.98
N PRO A 90 3.22 15.66 -0.01
CA PRO A 90 1.79 15.86 0.23
C PRO A 90 1.48 17.30 0.62
N ALA A 91 0.35 17.83 0.14
CA ALA A 91 -0.08 19.20 0.42
C ALA A 91 -0.21 19.49 1.94
N SER A 92 -0.62 18.50 2.73
CA SER A 92 -0.71 18.60 4.19
C SER A 92 0.65 18.84 4.86
N ILE A 93 1.74 18.30 4.32
CA ILE A 93 3.09 18.48 4.86
C ILE A 93 3.59 19.88 4.50
N LEU A 94 3.35 20.32 3.27
CA LEU A 94 3.71 21.66 2.82
C LEU A 94 2.98 22.76 3.60
N SER A 95 1.74 22.53 4.04
CA SER A 95 0.96 23.51 4.79
C SER A 95 1.24 23.56 6.29
N ASN A 96 1.73 22.46 6.88
CA ASN A 96 1.79 22.30 8.34
C ASN A 96 3.16 22.60 8.95
N HIS A 97 4.17 22.91 8.13
CA HIS A 97 5.54 23.16 8.57
C HIS A 97 6.02 24.55 8.12
N GLU A 98 6.79 25.22 8.98
CA GLU A 98 7.43 26.51 8.69
C GLU A 98 8.73 26.35 7.87
N VAL A 99 8.69 25.50 6.85
CA VAL A 99 9.80 25.28 5.91
C VAL A 99 9.42 25.91 4.58
N ASP A 100 10.24 26.82 4.09
CA ASP A 100 10.05 27.45 2.79
C ASP A 100 10.35 26.46 1.64
N SER A 101 10.01 26.85 0.41
CA SER A 101 10.17 25.98 -0.74
C SER A 101 11.62 25.54 -0.96
N ASP A 102 12.58 26.45 -0.78
CA ASP A 102 14.01 26.18 -0.95
C ASP A 102 14.51 25.19 0.12
N GLY A 103 14.05 25.31 1.36
CA GLY A 103 14.33 24.37 2.43
C GLY A 103 13.89 22.94 2.09
N TRP A 104 12.67 22.78 1.57
CA TRP A 104 12.18 21.46 1.13
C TRP A 104 13.02 20.87 0.01
N TYR A 105 13.32 21.66 -1.03
CA TYR A 105 14.17 21.18 -2.13
C TYR A 105 15.55 20.75 -1.63
N LYS A 106 16.17 21.51 -0.74
CA LYS A 106 17.48 21.18 -0.17
C LYS A 106 17.46 19.88 0.63
N MET A 107 16.41 19.65 1.42
CA MET A 107 16.25 18.40 2.18
C MET A 107 16.11 17.19 1.24
N ILE A 108 15.30 17.31 0.19
CA ILE A 108 15.14 16.26 -0.83
C ILE A 108 16.45 16.03 -1.59
N GLU A 109 17.14 17.10 -1.99
CA GLU A 109 18.41 17.05 -2.72
C GLU A 109 19.49 16.33 -1.92
N THR A 110 19.57 16.61 -0.61
CA THR A 110 20.53 15.96 0.29
C THR A 110 20.39 14.44 0.25
N TRP A 111 19.16 13.93 0.34
CA TRP A 111 18.91 12.49 0.23
C TRP A 111 19.08 11.96 -1.19
N TYR A 112 18.70 12.75 -2.20
CA TYR A 112 18.81 12.33 -3.60
C TYR A 112 20.26 12.10 -4.02
N LEU A 113 21.20 12.91 -3.52
CA LEU A 113 22.64 12.72 -3.74
C LEU A 113 23.18 11.39 -3.18
N GLU A 114 22.56 10.86 -2.12
CA GLU A 114 22.96 9.58 -1.51
C GLU A 114 22.53 8.36 -2.35
N HIS A 115 21.61 8.53 -3.31
CA HIS A 115 21.09 7.45 -4.16
C HIS A 115 21.86 7.29 -5.48
N ARG A 116 23.05 7.89 -5.58
CA ARG A 116 23.89 7.81 -6.78
C ARG A 116 24.15 6.36 -7.18
N ASP A 117 24.19 6.10 -8.49
CA ASP A 117 24.39 4.80 -9.13
C ASP A 117 23.22 3.83 -8.92
N GLN A 118 22.19 4.21 -8.17
CA GLN A 118 21.00 3.38 -8.00
C GLN A 118 20.14 3.41 -9.26
N SER A 119 19.83 2.25 -9.82
CA SER A 119 18.97 2.19 -11.00
C SER A 119 17.54 2.69 -10.70
N PRO A 120 16.80 3.15 -11.73
CA PRO A 120 15.39 3.51 -11.55
C PRO A 120 14.54 2.38 -10.95
N GLN A 121 14.83 1.13 -11.31
CA GLN A 121 14.15 -0.05 -10.78
C GLN A 121 14.43 -0.25 -9.29
N GLU A 122 15.70 -0.14 -8.87
CA GLU A 122 16.07 -0.23 -7.46
C GLU A 122 15.46 0.91 -6.65
N ALA A 123 15.44 2.13 -7.18
CA ALA A 123 14.83 3.27 -6.50
C ALA A 123 13.32 3.08 -6.27
N MET A 124 12.59 2.53 -7.27
CA MET A 124 11.17 2.19 -7.10
C MET A 124 10.95 1.11 -6.03
N ILE A 125 11.82 0.10 -5.96
CA ILE A 125 11.74 -0.93 -4.90
C ILE A 125 12.06 -0.34 -3.54
N SER A 126 13.11 0.47 -3.40
CA SER A 126 13.45 1.13 -2.13
C SER A 126 12.34 2.06 -1.65
N TYR A 127 11.69 2.79 -2.57
CA TYR A 127 10.49 3.57 -2.28
C TYR A 127 9.40 2.70 -1.67
N LEU A 128 9.07 1.57 -2.30
CA LEU A 128 8.04 0.66 -1.82
C LEU A 128 8.41 -0.01 -0.49
N GLN A 129 9.68 -0.38 -0.30
CA GLN A 129 10.15 -0.95 0.96
C GLN A 129 10.08 0.04 2.11
N LEU A 130 10.29 1.33 1.86
CA LEU A 130 10.10 2.36 2.87
C LEU A 130 8.61 2.65 3.12
N ALA A 131 7.80 2.70 2.06
CA ALA A 131 6.37 2.96 2.17
C ALA A 131 5.60 1.82 2.85
N GLN A 132 6.06 0.57 2.71
CA GLN A 132 5.38 -0.59 3.31
C GLN A 132 5.39 -0.57 4.85
N ASP A 133 6.33 0.17 5.45
CA ASP A 133 6.45 0.30 6.90
C ASP A 133 5.53 1.39 7.48
N LEU A 134 4.81 2.13 6.62
CA LEU A 134 3.81 3.11 7.07
C LEU A 134 2.60 2.39 7.66
N GLU A 135 2.11 2.88 8.80
CA GLU A 135 1.04 2.24 9.60
C GLU A 135 -0.27 2.01 8.84
N THR A 136 -0.52 2.80 7.79
CA THR A 136 -1.76 2.75 7.00
C THR A 136 -1.54 2.09 5.63
N PHE A 137 -0.35 1.55 5.37
CA PHE A 137 0.01 0.95 4.08
C PHE A 137 -0.81 -0.32 3.78
N GLY A 138 -1.47 -0.32 2.63
CA GLY A 138 -2.26 -1.48 2.18
C GLY A 138 -3.48 -1.79 3.05
N VAL A 139 -3.90 -0.86 3.93
CA VAL A 139 -5.03 -1.06 4.84
C VAL A 139 -6.32 -0.51 4.24
N ASP A 140 -7.30 -1.39 4.01
CA ASP A 140 -8.66 -1.00 3.66
C ASP A 140 -9.49 -0.74 4.92
N TYR A 141 -9.95 0.51 5.10
CA TYR A 141 -10.75 0.90 6.26
C TYR A 141 -12.25 0.86 6.01
N PHE A 142 -13.00 0.31 6.98
CA PHE A 142 -14.46 0.26 6.97
C PHE A 142 -15.05 0.71 8.30
N GLU A 143 -16.07 1.56 8.25
CA GLU A 143 -16.87 1.90 9.42
C GLU A 143 -17.71 0.71 9.89
N ILE A 144 -17.57 0.37 11.17
CA ILE A 144 -18.24 -0.74 11.82
C ILE A 144 -18.77 -0.33 13.20
N ARG A 145 -19.67 -1.15 13.75
CA ARG A 145 -20.14 -1.03 15.14
C ARG A 145 -19.93 -2.33 15.90
N ASN A 146 -19.53 -2.24 17.16
CA ASN A 146 -19.52 -3.41 18.05
C ASN A 146 -20.93 -3.75 18.56
N ARG A 147 -21.07 -4.81 19.38
CA ARG A 147 -22.36 -5.20 20.02
C ARG A 147 -22.98 -4.10 20.89
N ARG A 148 -22.19 -3.16 21.40
CA ARG A 148 -22.64 -2.04 22.23
C ARG A 148 -23.07 -0.83 21.40
N GLY A 149 -22.96 -0.90 20.07
CA GLY A 149 -23.27 0.20 19.16
C GLY A 149 -22.17 1.27 19.07
N THR A 150 -20.97 1.03 19.59
CA THR A 150 -19.84 1.97 19.49
C THR A 150 -19.31 1.99 18.06
N ASP A 151 -19.17 3.19 17.49
CA ASP A 151 -18.55 3.40 16.17
C ASP A 151 -17.03 3.15 16.24
N LEU A 152 -16.54 2.33 15.30
CA LEU A 152 -15.16 1.88 15.18
C LEU A 152 -14.78 1.79 13.70
N LEU A 153 -13.49 1.63 13.43
CA LEU A 153 -12.99 1.26 12.10
C LEU A 153 -12.44 -0.16 12.12
N LEU A 154 -12.73 -0.92 11.08
CA LEU A 154 -12.06 -2.16 10.73
C LEU A 154 -11.03 -1.86 9.66
N GLY A 155 -9.75 -2.17 9.92
CA GLY A 155 -8.71 -2.26 8.90
C GLY A 155 -8.55 -3.71 8.44
N ILE A 156 -8.36 -3.90 7.15
CA ILE A 156 -8.10 -5.18 6.50
C ILE A 156 -6.85 -5.02 5.65
N ASP A 157 -5.84 -5.86 5.84
CA ASP A 157 -4.59 -5.82 5.08
C ASP A 157 -4.05 -7.24 4.79
N ALA A 158 -2.82 -7.30 4.27
CA ALA A 158 -2.15 -8.55 3.94
C ALA A 158 -1.78 -9.39 5.19
N ILE A 159 -1.71 -8.78 6.38
CA ILE A 159 -1.27 -9.40 7.64
C ILE A 159 -2.46 -9.92 8.45
N GLY A 160 -3.58 -9.20 8.44
CA GLY A 160 -4.76 -9.59 9.20
C GLY A 160 -5.89 -8.56 9.21
N LEU A 161 -6.56 -8.52 10.36
CA LEU A 161 -7.64 -7.61 10.67
C LEU A 161 -7.27 -6.80 11.90
N ALA A 162 -7.59 -5.51 11.88
CA ALA A 162 -7.35 -4.63 13.03
C ALA A 162 -8.55 -3.72 13.29
N VAL A 163 -8.72 -3.32 14.54
CA VAL A 163 -9.81 -2.44 14.98
C VAL A 163 -9.23 -1.16 15.52
N TYR A 164 -9.75 -0.03 15.05
CA TYR A 164 -9.30 1.31 15.39
C TYR A 164 -10.44 2.15 15.94
N LYS A 165 -10.09 3.19 16.70
CA LYS A 165 -11.04 4.16 17.24
C LYS A 165 -10.93 5.46 16.43
N PRO A 166 -11.97 5.86 15.67
CA PRO A 166 -11.96 7.13 14.97
C PRO A 166 -11.63 8.33 15.91
N PRO A 167 -10.95 9.38 15.42
CA PRO A 167 -10.45 9.54 14.04
C PRO A 167 -9.10 8.85 13.77
N ASP A 168 -8.49 8.23 14.78
CA ASP A 168 -7.17 7.59 14.66
C ASP A 168 -7.26 6.29 13.82
N LYS A 169 -6.49 6.25 12.72
CA LYS A 169 -6.35 5.11 11.80
C LYS A 169 -5.01 4.40 11.92
N SER A 170 -4.11 4.94 12.71
CA SER A 170 -2.73 4.53 12.86
C SER A 170 -2.58 3.51 13.99
N THR A 171 -3.18 3.81 15.14
CA THR A 171 -3.00 2.98 16.34
C THR A 171 -4.11 1.95 16.50
N ALA A 172 -3.85 0.71 16.08
CA ALA A 172 -4.75 -0.41 16.31
C ALA A 172 -5.01 -0.63 17.81
N LYS A 173 -6.28 -0.84 18.20
CA LYS A 173 -6.69 -1.19 19.56
C LYS A 173 -6.79 -2.70 19.78
N LEU A 174 -7.02 -3.43 18.70
CA LEU A 174 -7.12 -4.88 18.68
C LEU A 174 -6.68 -5.37 17.30
N GLY A 175 -5.89 -6.43 17.24
CA GLY A 175 -5.44 -7.06 16.01
C GLY A 175 -5.73 -8.56 16.02
N PHE A 176 -5.94 -9.12 14.83
CA PHE A 176 -6.12 -10.54 14.57
C PHE A 176 -5.28 -10.89 13.35
N ALA A 177 -4.17 -11.60 13.55
CA ALA A 177 -3.39 -12.08 12.41
C ALA A 177 -4.19 -13.15 11.64
N TRP A 178 -3.97 -13.29 10.33
CA TRP A 178 -4.66 -14.33 9.55
C TRP A 178 -4.43 -15.75 10.11
N SER A 179 -3.24 -16.04 10.69
CA SER A 179 -2.96 -17.32 11.38
C SER A 179 -3.79 -17.56 12.65
N GLU A 180 -4.34 -16.52 13.25
CA GLU A 180 -5.09 -16.58 14.51
C GLU A 180 -6.60 -16.69 14.28
N ILE A 181 -7.05 -16.61 13.02
CA ILE A 181 -8.47 -16.62 12.65
C ILE A 181 -8.83 -18.02 12.16
N SER A 182 -9.77 -18.68 12.84
CA SER A 182 -10.29 -19.99 12.40
C SER A 182 -11.35 -19.86 11.32
N ASN A 183 -12.25 -18.90 11.48
CA ASN A 183 -13.34 -18.68 10.53
C ASN A 183 -13.88 -17.25 10.62
N ILE A 184 -14.31 -16.72 9.47
CA ILE A 184 -15.07 -15.47 9.37
C ILE A 184 -16.44 -15.81 8.82
N THR A 185 -17.47 -15.59 9.62
CA THR A 185 -18.86 -15.81 9.20
C THR A 185 -19.60 -14.49 9.10
N PHE A 186 -20.50 -14.43 8.13
CA PHE A 186 -21.27 -13.23 7.82
C PHE A 186 -22.74 -13.60 7.60
N SER A 187 -23.65 -12.83 8.23
CA SER A 187 -25.08 -12.92 8.01
C SER A 187 -25.71 -11.53 8.02
N ASP A 188 -26.25 -11.11 6.88
CA ASP A 188 -26.84 -9.79 6.59
C ASP A 188 -25.94 -8.58 6.87
N ARG A 189 -25.78 -8.16 8.12
CA ARG A 189 -24.86 -7.08 8.52
C ARG A 189 -23.91 -7.48 9.63
N LYS A 190 -24.08 -8.67 10.19
CA LYS A 190 -23.34 -9.18 11.33
C LYS A 190 -22.16 -10.01 10.85
N PHE A 191 -20.96 -9.64 11.27
CA PHE A 191 -19.74 -10.42 11.11
C PHE A 191 -19.35 -11.05 12.44
N THR A 192 -18.86 -12.28 12.39
CA THR A 192 -18.30 -13.00 13.54
C THR A 192 -16.96 -13.58 13.12
N ILE A 193 -15.90 -13.06 13.74
CA ILE A 193 -14.53 -13.56 13.63
C ILE A 193 -14.31 -14.52 14.79
N LYS A 194 -14.05 -15.78 14.45
CA LYS A 194 -13.73 -16.82 15.43
C LYS A 194 -12.21 -16.96 15.51
N PRO A 195 -11.60 -16.78 16.69
CA PRO A 195 -10.19 -17.10 16.87
C PRO A 195 -9.91 -18.60 16.69
N MET A 196 -8.65 -18.96 16.44
CA MET A 196 -8.16 -20.34 16.47
C MET A 196 -8.13 -20.90 17.89
N GLU A 197 -7.85 -20.04 18.88
CA GLU A 197 -7.88 -20.43 20.28
C GLU A 197 -9.33 -20.62 20.75
N LYS A 198 -9.72 -21.88 21.04
CA LYS A 198 -11.10 -22.24 21.42
C LYS A 198 -11.66 -21.53 22.66
N LYS A 199 -10.79 -21.00 23.53
CA LYS A 199 -11.18 -20.28 24.74
C LYS A 199 -11.36 -18.78 24.50
N ALA A 200 -10.78 -18.24 23.44
CA ALA A 200 -10.88 -16.82 23.12
C ALA A 200 -12.30 -16.51 22.62
N PRO A 201 -12.91 -15.39 23.05
CA PRO A 201 -14.27 -15.04 22.66
C PRO A 201 -14.36 -14.63 21.18
N ASP A 202 -15.46 -14.99 20.53
CA ASP A 202 -15.78 -14.52 19.18
C ASP A 202 -15.85 -12.98 19.13
N PHE A 203 -15.14 -12.38 18.17
CA PHE A 203 -15.26 -10.95 17.90
C PHE A 203 -16.42 -10.70 16.93
N ILE A 204 -17.38 -9.88 17.35
CA ILE A 204 -18.59 -9.59 16.57
C ILE A 204 -18.73 -8.11 16.33
N PHE A 205 -18.92 -7.74 15.06
CA PHE A 205 -19.20 -6.40 14.62
C PHE A 205 -20.31 -6.35 13.57
N PHE A 206 -20.81 -5.16 13.32
CA PHE A 206 -21.89 -4.88 12.40
C PHE A 206 -21.48 -3.80 11.41
N THR A 207 -21.78 -4.00 10.13
CA THR A 207 -21.56 -2.99 9.08
C THR A 207 -22.74 -2.03 8.99
N THR A 208 -22.49 -0.76 8.72
CA THR A 208 -23.53 0.26 8.50
C THR A 208 -24.34 0.02 7.21
N HIS A 209 -23.67 -0.46 6.15
CA HIS A 209 -24.29 -0.70 4.85
C HIS A 209 -23.97 -2.10 4.28
N LEU A 210 -24.98 -2.75 3.68
CA LEU A 210 -24.85 -4.09 3.07
C LEU A 210 -23.80 -4.13 1.94
N LYS A 211 -23.62 -3.03 1.21
CA LYS A 211 -22.56 -2.90 0.18
C LYS A 211 -21.17 -3.09 0.77
N ASN A 212 -20.93 -2.58 1.99
CA ASN A 212 -19.64 -2.71 2.67
C ASN A 212 -19.43 -4.13 3.15
N SER A 213 -20.49 -4.83 3.57
CA SER A 213 -20.39 -6.23 4.00
C SER A 213 -19.84 -7.13 2.89
N LYS A 214 -20.34 -7.01 1.66
CA LYS A 214 -19.82 -7.79 0.52
C LYS A 214 -18.37 -7.45 0.21
N ARG A 215 -17.99 -6.17 0.31
CA ARG A 215 -16.61 -5.70 0.09
C ARG A 215 -15.65 -6.24 1.15
N ILE A 216 -16.00 -6.12 2.43
CA ILE A 216 -15.24 -6.66 3.57
C ILE A 216 -15.03 -8.16 3.38
N LEU A 217 -16.10 -8.92 3.12
CA LEU A 217 -15.99 -10.37 2.92
C LEU A 217 -15.04 -10.72 1.76
N ALA A 218 -15.17 -10.04 0.62
CA ALA A 218 -14.30 -10.28 -0.53
C ALA A 218 -12.83 -9.94 -0.26
N LEU A 219 -12.55 -8.89 0.53
CA LEU A 219 -11.20 -8.52 0.92
C LEU A 219 -10.63 -9.50 1.94
N CYS A 220 -11.41 -9.93 2.94
CA CYS A 220 -10.97 -10.95 3.91
C CYS A 220 -10.63 -12.26 3.22
N VAL A 221 -11.48 -12.73 2.29
CA VAL A 221 -11.25 -13.98 1.56
C VAL A 221 -9.98 -13.87 0.70
N GLY A 222 -9.84 -12.79 -0.08
CA GLY A 222 -8.69 -12.62 -0.96
C GLY A 222 -7.37 -12.42 -0.22
N ASN A 223 -7.34 -11.60 0.83
CA ASN A 223 -6.13 -11.43 1.65
C ASN A 223 -5.74 -12.71 2.37
N ASN A 224 -6.69 -13.44 2.96
CA ASN A 224 -6.42 -14.71 3.62
C ASN A 224 -5.93 -15.79 2.62
N GLU A 225 -6.49 -15.84 1.42
CA GLU A 225 -6.03 -16.76 0.36
C GLU A 225 -4.57 -16.46 -0.03
N LEU A 226 -4.23 -15.19 -0.26
CA LEU A 226 -2.86 -14.78 -0.56
C LEU A 226 -1.91 -15.03 0.62
N TYR A 227 -2.36 -14.77 1.84
CA TYR A 227 -1.62 -15.08 3.08
C TYR A 227 -1.26 -16.56 3.19
N ILE A 228 -2.20 -17.46 2.90
CA ILE A 228 -1.96 -18.91 2.88
C ILE A 228 -1.00 -19.27 1.75
N ARG A 229 -1.19 -18.70 0.55
CA ARG A 229 -0.32 -18.94 -0.63
C ARG A 229 1.14 -18.58 -0.34
N ARG A 230 1.41 -17.47 0.35
CA ARG A 230 2.76 -17.02 0.74
C ARG A 230 3.49 -17.99 1.68
N ARG A 231 2.75 -18.83 2.40
CA ARG A 231 3.27 -19.83 3.35
C ARG A 231 3.44 -21.21 2.74
N GLN A 232 3.07 -21.37 1.47
CA GLN A 232 3.33 -22.56 0.68
C GLN A 232 4.57 -22.33 -0.20
N PRO A 233 5.24 -23.41 -0.66
CA PRO A 233 6.30 -23.28 -1.65
C PRO A 233 5.79 -22.62 -2.93
N ASP A 234 6.65 -21.83 -3.57
CA ASP A 234 6.33 -21.21 -4.87
C ASP A 234 5.90 -22.29 -5.88
N SER A 235 4.77 -22.04 -6.55
CA SER A 235 4.32 -22.81 -7.70
C SER A 235 5.34 -22.77 -8.83
N MET A 236 5.32 -23.76 -9.73
CA MET A 236 6.23 -23.80 -10.88
C MET A 236 6.14 -22.54 -11.75
N GLU A 237 4.95 -21.99 -11.95
CA GLU A 237 4.74 -20.74 -12.70
C GLU A 237 5.48 -19.56 -12.04
N VAL A 238 5.31 -19.37 -10.73
CA VAL A 238 6.02 -18.32 -9.97
C VAL A 238 7.54 -18.49 -10.06
N LYS A 239 8.05 -19.72 -9.95
CA LYS A 239 9.49 -19.99 -10.11
C LYS A 239 10.00 -19.61 -11.50
N GLN A 240 9.24 -19.93 -12.54
CA GLN A 240 9.57 -19.52 -13.92
C GLN A 240 9.55 -18.00 -14.08
N MET A 241 8.55 -17.32 -13.53
CA MET A 241 8.48 -15.85 -13.54
C MET A 241 9.69 -15.21 -12.86
N ARG A 242 10.15 -15.77 -11.73
CA ARG A 242 11.36 -15.29 -11.03
C ARG A 242 12.61 -15.47 -11.88
N ALA A 243 12.82 -16.68 -12.42
CA ALA A 243 13.98 -16.97 -13.28
C ALA A 243 14.01 -16.06 -14.51
N GLN A 244 12.86 -15.85 -15.17
CA GLN A 244 12.75 -14.94 -16.30
C GLN A 244 13.05 -13.49 -15.91
N ALA A 245 12.51 -13.00 -14.79
CA ALA A 245 12.76 -11.64 -14.32
C ALA A 245 14.23 -11.41 -13.95
N GLU A 246 14.90 -12.43 -13.39
CA GLU A 246 16.34 -12.39 -13.12
C GLU A 246 17.17 -12.33 -14.40
N GLU A 247 16.84 -13.15 -15.40
CA GLU A 247 17.50 -13.14 -16.71
C GLU A 247 17.31 -11.79 -17.43
N GLU A 248 16.08 -11.25 -17.44
CA GLU A 248 15.78 -9.94 -18.02
C GLU A 248 16.56 -8.81 -17.34
N ARG A 249 16.74 -8.87 -16.01
CA ARG A 249 17.56 -7.90 -15.28
C ARG A 249 19.04 -8.03 -15.58
N ALA A 250 19.55 -9.27 -15.65
CA ALA A 250 20.94 -9.53 -16.00
C ALA A 250 21.25 -9.00 -17.41
N MET A 251 20.38 -9.24 -18.39
CA MET A 251 20.52 -8.70 -19.75
C MET A 251 20.53 -7.17 -19.75
N LYS A 252 19.57 -6.51 -19.08
CA LYS A 252 19.54 -5.03 -18.98
C LYS A 252 20.79 -4.45 -18.31
N SER A 253 21.37 -5.15 -17.33
CA SER A 253 22.60 -4.71 -16.66
C SER A 253 23.85 -4.87 -17.54
N ALA A 254 23.86 -5.86 -18.44
CA ALA A 254 24.96 -6.07 -19.38
C ALA A 254 24.92 -5.09 -20.58
N GLU A 255 23.75 -4.53 -20.90
CA GLU A 255 23.54 -3.54 -21.97
C GLU A 255 23.80 -2.09 -21.54
N ARG A 256 23.93 -1.81 -20.24
CA ARG A 256 24.22 -0.47 -19.68
C ARG A 256 25.72 -0.25 -19.52
#